data_AF-A0A2W6BJL3-F1
#
_entry.id   AF-A0A2W6BJL3-F1
#
_cell.length_a   1.000
_cell.length_b   1.000
_cell.length_c   1.000
_cell.angle_alpha   90.00
_cell.angle_beta   90.00
_cell.angle_gamma   90.00
#
_symmetry.space_group_name_H-M   'P 1'
#
loop_
_entity.id
_entity.type
_entity.pdbx_description
1 polymer ?
#
loop_
_entity_poly.entity_id
_entity_poly.type
_entity_poly.pdbx_seq_one_letter_code
_entity_poly.pdbx_strand_id
1 'polypeptide(L)'
;MDRRAPRIGMLAALVVLLATAPASAATILSAQVGVTPSGPVMASGFVGISAEYKAIHAYTGSDPKAVDPVLLALLRGLAPGQRPVVRIGGNSTDSTWWPMRGVSPPGGINYSLTGDWMRSTRALAAALGARLIMGINLAGGRPKLARAEARALLGGIGRRYIRALEIGNEADLYGVLPWYQTRRGRLVFARSAKYDLASFTREFSQWRAALPAAPLAGPAFAELTWMNGLGGFLSAEPGLALATFHRYPLRGCVQDPASPVYASIANLLSDQSSAGLAQEIAPYVIAAHAHGVPFRLDELNSAACSGRRGTSDRFASALWVLDTLFNMASVGVDGVNVHTLPGAAYQLFSVNRHAGRWHAFVHPDYYGMRMFAQAFPAGARLLPVSAPGGAVKVWATRAPDGRSRVVLINKDPVTPAVVRLGLAGTQSPASAQALLAPSIEAISGVSFGGQSFGSETGSGELRGTPHATPVYPSSGVYSVTLPAASAMLLTR
;
A
#
# COMPACT_ATOMS: atom_id res chain seq x y z
N MET A 1 33.40 29.71 68.46
CA MET A 1 33.36 29.86 67.00
C MET A 1 33.25 28.47 66.39
N ASP A 2 32.11 28.24 65.76
CA ASP A 2 31.44 26.99 65.43
C ASP A 2 32.26 25.82 64.88
N ARG A 3 32.11 24.67 65.55
CA ARG A 3 32.40 23.32 65.05
C ARG A 3 31.21 22.84 64.21
N ARG A 4 31.40 22.63 62.91
CA ARG A 4 30.41 21.99 62.03
C ARG A 4 30.48 20.47 62.17
N ALA A 5 29.38 19.86 62.60
CA ALA A 5 29.15 18.42 62.56
C ALA A 5 28.69 17.98 61.14
N PRO A 6 29.06 16.78 60.65
CA PRO A 6 28.56 16.27 59.39
C PRO A 6 27.16 15.65 59.59
N ARG A 7 26.22 16.02 58.72
CA ARG A 7 24.88 15.42 58.64
C ARG A 7 24.96 14.08 57.89
N ILE A 8 24.56 13.00 58.55
CA ILE A 8 24.32 11.68 57.93
C ILE A 8 22.96 11.77 57.22
N GLY A 9 22.96 11.71 55.89
CA GLY A 9 21.76 11.62 55.07
C GLY A 9 21.32 10.16 54.94
N MET A 10 20.12 9.86 55.44
CA MET A 10 19.48 8.55 55.36
C MET A 10 18.85 8.41 53.97
N LEU A 11 19.38 7.53 53.09
CA LEU A 11 18.73 7.16 51.83
C LEU A 11 17.56 6.22 52.12
N ALA A 12 16.33 6.68 51.90
CA ALA A 12 15.14 5.83 51.86
C ALA A 12 15.07 5.14 50.48
N ALA A 13 15.25 3.81 50.47
CA ALA A 13 15.02 3.00 49.28
C ALA A 13 13.51 2.86 49.02
N LEU A 14 13.01 3.54 47.99
CA LEU A 14 11.63 3.40 47.52
C LEU A 14 11.52 2.10 46.72
N VAL A 15 10.98 1.04 47.33
CA VAL A 15 10.60 -0.19 46.63
C VAL A 15 9.33 0.11 45.83
N VAL A 16 9.48 0.34 44.53
CA VAL A 16 8.34 0.38 43.59
C VAL A 16 7.92 -1.06 43.32
N LEU A 17 6.86 -1.51 43.99
CA LEU A 17 6.13 -2.72 43.60
C LEU A 17 5.44 -2.46 42.27
N LEU A 18 6.03 -2.95 41.17
CA LEU A 18 5.35 -3.09 39.89
C LEU A 18 4.21 -4.11 40.06
N ALA A 19 2.99 -3.61 40.22
CA ALA A 19 1.78 -4.43 40.11
C ALA A 19 1.72 -4.98 38.68
N THR A 20 2.00 -6.27 38.52
CA THR A 20 1.79 -6.99 37.26
C THR A 20 0.29 -7.18 37.07
N ALA A 21 -0.28 -6.48 36.10
CA ALA A 21 -1.66 -6.74 35.69
C ALA A 21 -1.77 -8.21 35.25
N PRO A 22 -2.84 -8.94 35.63
CA PRO A 22 -3.00 -10.33 35.25
C PRO A 22 -3.04 -10.44 33.71
N ALA A 23 -2.23 -11.33 33.16
CA ALA A 23 -2.25 -11.63 31.73
C ALA A 23 -3.65 -12.16 31.36
N SER A 24 -4.30 -11.53 30.38
CA SER A 24 -5.60 -12.00 29.89
C SER A 24 -5.45 -13.41 29.32
N ALA A 25 -6.39 -14.30 29.66
CA ALA A 25 -6.38 -15.67 29.18
C ALA A 25 -6.47 -15.69 27.64
N ALA A 26 -5.69 -16.56 27.01
CA ALA A 26 -5.68 -16.65 25.55
C ALA A 26 -6.99 -17.22 25.02
N THR A 27 -7.53 -16.60 23.97
CA THR A 27 -8.69 -17.15 23.25
C THR A 27 -8.26 -18.36 22.42
N ILE A 28 -8.93 -19.51 22.58
CA ILE A 28 -8.64 -20.70 21.78
C ILE A 28 -9.56 -20.74 20.57
N LEU A 29 -8.97 -20.81 19.37
CA LEU A 29 -9.68 -20.86 18.10
C LEU A 29 -9.30 -22.13 17.35
N SER A 30 -10.25 -22.72 16.64
CA SER A 30 -9.98 -23.85 15.74
C SER A 30 -10.16 -23.40 14.30
N ALA A 31 -9.16 -23.65 13.45
CA ALA A 31 -9.21 -23.30 12.04
C ALA A 31 -8.79 -24.52 11.19
N GLN A 32 -9.43 -24.70 10.04
CA GLN A 32 -9.14 -25.77 9.10
C GLN A 32 -8.77 -25.19 7.74
N VAL A 33 -7.67 -25.68 7.17
CA VAL A 33 -7.24 -25.33 5.81
C VAL A 33 -7.53 -26.50 4.87
N GLY A 34 -8.21 -26.20 3.77
CA GLY A 34 -8.47 -27.15 2.68
C GLY A 34 -7.24 -27.36 1.79
N VAL A 35 -7.26 -28.41 0.96
CA VAL A 35 -6.13 -28.76 0.08
C VAL A 35 -6.27 -28.24 -1.34
N THR A 36 -7.49 -27.98 -1.81
CA THR A 36 -7.77 -27.61 -3.19
C THR A 36 -7.69 -26.10 -3.32
N PRO A 37 -6.71 -25.54 -4.05
CA PRO A 37 -6.61 -24.10 -4.20
C PRO A 37 -7.84 -23.50 -4.90
N SER A 38 -8.28 -22.35 -4.41
CA SER A 38 -9.44 -21.60 -4.89
C SER A 38 -9.02 -20.23 -5.41
N GLY A 39 -9.83 -19.66 -6.29
CA GLY A 39 -9.62 -18.31 -6.81
C GLY A 39 -8.52 -18.20 -7.88
N PRO A 40 -8.22 -16.97 -8.31
CA PRO A 40 -7.25 -16.71 -9.37
C PRO A 40 -5.81 -17.00 -8.91
N VAL A 41 -4.93 -17.18 -9.90
CA VAL A 41 -3.48 -17.26 -9.66
C VAL A 41 -2.97 -15.87 -9.33
N MET A 42 -2.17 -15.76 -8.27
CA MET A 42 -1.55 -14.51 -7.87
C MET A 42 -0.68 -13.92 -8.98
N ALA A 43 -1.03 -12.71 -9.41
CA ALA A 43 -0.33 -12.00 -10.47
C ALA A 43 1.08 -11.55 -10.04
N SER A 44 1.99 -11.44 -11.02
CA SER A 44 3.32 -10.87 -10.78
C SER A 44 3.24 -9.36 -10.49
N GLY A 45 3.92 -8.92 -9.44
CA GLY A 45 3.92 -7.53 -8.95
C GLY A 45 2.55 -7.09 -8.46
N PHE A 46 1.84 -8.00 -7.78
CA PHE A 46 0.57 -7.69 -7.12
C PHE A 46 0.73 -6.48 -6.20
N VAL A 47 1.66 -6.56 -5.24
CA VAL A 47 2.02 -5.42 -4.37
C VAL A 47 2.97 -4.48 -5.11
N GLY A 48 2.55 -3.22 -5.22
CA GLY A 48 3.34 -2.13 -5.74
C GLY A 48 3.19 -0.89 -4.86
N ILE A 49 3.79 0.21 -5.30
CA ILE A 49 3.64 1.52 -4.64
C ILE A 49 3.02 2.55 -5.59
N SER A 50 2.30 3.51 -5.03
CA SER A 50 1.81 4.70 -5.75
C SER A 50 2.52 5.92 -5.17
N ALA A 51 2.94 6.85 -6.01
CA ALA A 51 3.66 8.05 -5.58
C ALA A 51 3.26 9.25 -6.43
N GLU A 52 3.30 10.44 -5.82
CA GLU A 52 3.13 11.70 -6.54
C GLU A 52 4.32 11.97 -7.49
N TYR A 53 4.09 12.62 -8.63
CA TYR A 53 5.15 13.08 -9.55
C TYR A 53 6.27 13.84 -8.83
N LYS A 54 5.88 14.75 -7.93
CA LYS A 54 6.81 15.56 -7.13
C LYS A 54 7.62 14.77 -6.11
N ALA A 55 7.17 13.57 -5.73
CA ALA A 55 7.83 12.74 -4.72
C ALA A 55 9.02 11.96 -5.28
N ILE A 56 9.08 11.73 -6.61
CA ILE A 56 10.08 10.86 -7.21
C ILE A 56 11.51 11.27 -6.87
N HIS A 57 11.87 12.54 -7.02
CA HIS A 57 13.22 13.01 -6.66
C HIS A 57 13.52 12.97 -5.16
N ALA A 58 12.51 13.05 -4.30
CA ALA A 58 12.71 12.87 -2.87
C ALA A 58 13.10 11.43 -2.52
N TYR A 59 12.66 10.46 -3.34
CA TYR A 59 12.99 9.05 -3.16
C TYR A 59 14.22 8.60 -3.95
N THR A 60 14.34 8.98 -5.22
CA THR A 60 15.43 8.51 -6.09
C THR A 60 16.71 9.33 -5.96
N GLY A 61 16.60 10.56 -5.46
CA GLY A 61 17.57 11.62 -5.74
C GLY A 61 17.44 12.17 -7.16
N SER A 62 18.25 13.18 -7.46
CA SER A 62 18.28 13.86 -8.77
C SER A 62 19.40 13.39 -9.69
N ASP A 63 20.34 12.56 -9.21
CA ASP A 63 21.42 12.01 -10.03
C ASP A 63 20.99 10.65 -10.64
N PRO A 64 20.73 10.58 -11.97
CA PRO A 64 20.32 9.35 -12.62
C PRO A 64 21.40 8.27 -12.65
N LYS A 65 22.66 8.59 -12.36
CA LYS A 65 23.76 7.62 -12.24
C LYS A 65 23.86 7.02 -10.83
N ALA A 66 23.17 7.60 -9.86
CA ALA A 66 23.25 7.24 -8.44
C ALA A 66 21.85 7.23 -7.79
N VAL A 67 20.91 6.50 -8.42
CA VAL A 67 19.58 6.25 -7.84
C VAL A 67 19.74 5.63 -6.46
N ASP A 68 18.94 6.11 -5.50
CA ASP A 68 18.95 5.61 -4.12
C ASP A 68 18.89 4.06 -4.04
N PRO A 69 19.98 3.39 -3.61
CA PRO A 69 20.01 1.94 -3.47
C PRO A 69 19.09 1.42 -2.36
N VAL A 70 18.78 2.24 -1.35
CA VAL A 70 17.85 1.89 -0.26
C VAL A 70 16.44 1.75 -0.83
N LEU A 71 15.96 2.74 -1.59
CA LEU A 71 14.70 2.64 -2.32
C LEU A 71 14.67 1.41 -3.23
N LEU A 72 15.75 1.14 -3.99
CA LEU A 72 15.80 -0.02 -4.88
C LEU A 72 15.61 -1.34 -4.12
N ALA A 73 16.27 -1.50 -2.97
CA ALA A 73 16.14 -2.68 -2.13
C ALA A 73 14.74 -2.80 -1.53
N LEU A 74 14.15 -1.70 -1.06
CA LEU A 74 12.77 -1.70 -0.55
C LEU A 74 11.77 -2.11 -1.63
N LEU A 75 11.88 -1.58 -2.85
CA LEU A 75 10.96 -1.94 -3.93
C LEU A 75 11.14 -3.39 -4.41
N ARG A 76 12.36 -3.93 -4.39
CA ARG A 76 12.60 -5.37 -4.61
C ARG A 76 12.03 -6.22 -3.48
N GLY A 77 12.05 -5.71 -2.26
CA GLY A 77 11.45 -6.33 -1.08
C GLY A 77 9.94 -6.56 -1.21
N LEU A 78 9.22 -5.72 -1.95
CA LEU A 78 7.79 -5.89 -2.18
C LEU A 78 7.45 -6.83 -3.34
N ALA A 79 8.43 -7.11 -4.22
CA ALA A 79 8.23 -7.98 -5.38
C ALA A 79 9.42 -8.96 -5.58
N PRO A 80 9.69 -9.88 -4.63
CA PRO A 80 10.87 -10.74 -4.68
C PRO A 80 10.87 -11.62 -5.92
N GLY A 81 11.96 -11.57 -6.70
CA GLY A 81 12.10 -12.30 -7.97
C GLY A 81 11.14 -11.83 -9.07
N GLN A 82 10.49 -10.67 -8.90
CA GLN A 82 9.47 -10.15 -9.80
C GLN A 82 9.82 -8.72 -10.23
N ARG A 83 9.06 -8.21 -11.21
CA ARG A 83 9.15 -6.81 -11.65
C ARG A 83 8.23 -5.93 -10.78
N PRO A 84 8.73 -4.99 -9.97
CA PRO A 84 7.88 -4.11 -9.17
C PRO A 84 6.94 -3.27 -10.05
N VAL A 85 5.73 -3.01 -9.55
CA VAL A 85 4.80 -2.05 -10.18
C VAL A 85 4.85 -0.74 -9.41
N VAL A 86 5.14 0.35 -10.10
CA VAL A 86 5.19 1.70 -9.51
C VAL A 86 4.23 2.59 -10.27
N ARG A 87 3.21 3.10 -9.60
CA ARG A 87 2.30 4.08 -10.16
C ARG A 87 2.79 5.48 -9.79
N ILE A 88 2.98 6.33 -10.78
CA ILE A 88 3.40 7.72 -10.62
C ILE A 88 2.24 8.58 -11.09
N GLY A 89 1.51 9.15 -10.15
CA GLY A 89 0.25 9.83 -10.41
C GLY A 89 -0.16 10.71 -9.23
N GLY A 90 -1.35 10.45 -8.68
CA GLY A 90 -1.94 11.19 -7.57
C GLY A 90 -2.49 12.53 -8.02
N ASN A 91 -2.84 13.38 -7.06
CA ASN A 91 -3.34 14.73 -7.35
C ASN A 91 -2.32 15.56 -8.16
N SER A 92 -1.03 15.25 -8.04
CA SER A 92 0.01 15.93 -8.83
C SER A 92 -0.01 15.58 -10.31
N THR A 93 -0.69 14.51 -10.75
CA THR A 93 -0.93 14.23 -12.18
C THR A 93 -1.51 15.47 -12.85
N ASP A 94 -2.54 16.03 -12.23
CA ASP A 94 -3.31 17.14 -12.76
C ASP A 94 -2.72 18.52 -12.46
N SER A 95 -1.64 18.58 -11.67
CA SER A 95 -0.84 19.80 -11.48
C SER A 95 0.55 19.74 -12.13
N THR A 96 0.82 18.66 -12.86
CA THR A 96 2.07 18.44 -13.60
C THR A 96 1.88 18.70 -15.09
N TRP A 97 2.93 19.17 -15.75
CA TRP A 97 2.99 19.25 -17.21
C TRP A 97 4.41 19.05 -17.76
N TRP A 98 4.50 18.71 -19.05
CA TRP A 98 5.74 18.79 -19.83
C TRP A 98 5.90 20.16 -20.52
N PRO A 99 6.91 20.98 -20.17
CA PRO A 99 7.12 22.29 -20.78
C PRO A 99 7.38 22.24 -22.29
N MET A 100 6.74 23.14 -23.03
CA MET A 100 6.95 23.32 -24.47
C MET A 100 7.29 24.76 -24.80
N ARG A 101 8.26 24.94 -25.71
CA ARG A 101 8.73 26.27 -26.13
C ARG A 101 7.56 27.10 -26.68
N GLY A 102 7.37 28.30 -26.13
CA GLY A 102 6.33 29.23 -26.57
C GLY A 102 4.91 28.87 -26.10
N VAL A 103 4.74 27.91 -25.20
CA VAL A 103 3.44 27.49 -24.66
C VAL A 103 3.37 27.82 -23.18
N SER A 104 2.32 28.53 -22.76
CA SER A 104 2.03 28.72 -21.34
C SER A 104 1.25 27.53 -20.78
N PRO A 105 1.58 27.05 -19.57
CA PRO A 105 0.79 26.00 -18.92
C PRO A 105 -0.64 26.50 -18.62
N PRO A 106 -1.62 25.57 -18.52
CA PRO A 106 -2.91 25.87 -17.89
C PRO A 106 -2.73 26.44 -16.48
N GLY A 107 -3.78 27.07 -15.95
CA GLY A 107 -3.84 27.35 -14.51
C GLY A 107 -3.70 26.05 -13.69
N GLY A 108 -3.38 26.14 -12.40
CA GLY A 108 -3.29 24.96 -11.53
C GLY A 108 -2.00 24.13 -11.66
N ILE A 109 -1.25 24.30 -12.75
CA ILE A 109 0.08 23.70 -12.87
C ILE A 109 1.03 24.28 -11.82
N ASN A 110 1.63 23.40 -11.01
CA ASN A 110 2.61 23.76 -9.98
C ASN A 110 3.89 22.90 -10.05
N TYR A 111 3.95 21.94 -10.98
CA TYR A 111 5.11 21.09 -11.17
C TYR A 111 5.43 20.95 -12.66
N SER A 112 6.67 21.27 -13.04
CA SER A 112 7.15 21.13 -14.42
C SER A 112 8.11 19.97 -14.49
N LEU A 113 7.86 19.03 -15.40
CA LEU A 113 8.77 17.93 -15.65
C LEU A 113 10.05 18.43 -16.31
N THR A 114 11.17 17.81 -15.95
CA THR A 114 12.50 18.15 -16.47
C THR A 114 13.17 16.95 -17.11
N GLY A 115 14.21 17.19 -17.91
CA GLY A 115 15.05 16.13 -18.44
C GLY A 115 15.74 15.30 -17.35
N ASP A 116 16.12 15.92 -16.23
CA ASP A 116 16.68 15.21 -15.08
C ASP A 116 15.66 14.30 -14.42
N TRP A 117 14.43 14.78 -14.19
CA TRP A 117 13.34 13.96 -13.66
C TRP A 117 13.08 12.74 -14.52
N MET A 118 13.06 12.94 -15.85
CA MET A 118 12.89 11.86 -16.81
C MET A 118 14.01 10.82 -16.73
N ARG A 119 15.28 11.28 -16.63
CA ARG A 119 16.45 10.40 -16.51
C ARG A 119 16.47 9.63 -15.19
N SER A 120 16.14 10.27 -14.07
CA SER A 120 16.10 9.63 -12.75
C SER A 120 15.00 8.56 -12.70
N THR A 121 13.82 8.87 -13.25
CA THR A 121 12.72 7.91 -13.37
C THR A 121 13.07 6.73 -14.28
N ARG A 122 13.74 7.00 -15.42
CA ARG A 122 14.27 5.93 -16.29
C ARG A 122 15.28 5.05 -15.56
N ALA A 123 16.20 5.65 -14.81
CA ALA A 123 17.23 4.93 -14.08
C ALA A 123 16.63 4.04 -12.99
N LEU A 124 15.64 4.54 -12.23
CA LEU A 124 14.84 3.75 -11.30
C LEU A 124 14.19 2.54 -12.00
N ALA A 125 13.48 2.81 -13.11
CA ALA A 125 12.79 1.76 -13.84
C ALA A 125 13.75 0.72 -14.44
N ALA A 126 14.91 1.14 -14.93
CA ALA A 126 15.94 0.26 -15.44
C ALA A 126 16.56 -0.61 -14.34
N ALA A 127 16.91 -0.03 -13.19
CA ALA A 127 17.52 -0.74 -12.07
C ALA A 127 16.61 -1.80 -11.43
N LEU A 128 15.29 -1.60 -11.50
CA LEU A 128 14.28 -2.53 -10.99
C LEU A 128 13.69 -3.46 -12.05
N GLY A 129 13.88 -3.15 -13.34
CA GLY A 129 13.02 -3.67 -14.39
C GLY A 129 11.54 -3.35 -14.13
N ALA A 130 11.22 -2.18 -13.56
CA ALA A 130 9.88 -1.86 -13.09
C ALA A 130 8.84 -1.82 -14.24
N ARG A 131 7.57 -1.91 -13.84
CA ARG A 131 6.39 -1.64 -14.66
C ARG A 131 5.71 -0.39 -14.13
N LEU A 132 5.80 0.69 -14.87
CA LEU A 132 5.27 1.99 -14.48
C LEU A 132 3.84 2.20 -14.98
N ILE A 133 2.98 2.73 -14.13
CA ILE A 133 1.69 3.32 -14.52
C ILE A 133 1.88 4.84 -14.38
N MET A 134 1.74 5.58 -15.47
CA MET A 134 2.08 7.01 -15.51
C MET A 134 0.84 7.86 -15.72
N GLY A 135 0.47 8.69 -14.74
CA GLY A 135 -0.63 9.64 -14.87
C GLY A 135 -0.38 10.68 -15.97
N ILE A 136 -1.42 11.06 -16.69
CA ILE A 136 -1.42 12.08 -17.75
C ILE A 136 -2.48 13.12 -17.40
N ASN A 137 -2.09 14.40 -17.40
CA ASN A 137 -2.96 15.50 -17.00
C ASN A 137 -4.27 15.56 -17.81
N LEU A 138 -5.41 15.51 -17.11
CA LEU A 138 -6.76 15.66 -17.66
C LEU A 138 -7.41 16.97 -17.21
N ALA A 139 -7.24 17.36 -15.95
CA ALA A 139 -7.83 18.57 -15.37
C ALA A 139 -7.49 19.83 -16.18
N GLY A 140 -6.28 19.89 -16.73
CA GLY A 140 -5.79 20.99 -17.56
C GLY A 140 -6.62 21.28 -18.81
N GLY A 141 -7.44 20.34 -19.28
CA GLY A 141 -8.38 20.61 -20.37
C GLY A 141 -7.69 20.89 -21.70
N ARG A 142 -6.52 20.29 -21.95
CA ARG A 142 -5.67 20.55 -23.13
C ARG A 142 -5.09 19.24 -23.71
N PRO A 143 -5.81 18.53 -24.59
CA PRO A 143 -5.35 17.24 -25.13
C PRO A 143 -4.03 17.33 -25.92
N LYS A 144 -3.73 18.48 -26.54
CA LYS A 144 -2.43 18.70 -27.20
C LYS A 144 -1.24 18.70 -26.23
N LEU A 145 -1.43 19.23 -25.01
CA LEU A 145 -0.39 19.21 -23.97
C LEU A 145 -0.23 17.79 -23.41
N ALA A 146 -1.34 17.11 -23.12
CA ALA A 146 -1.34 15.72 -22.69
C ALA A 146 -0.63 14.79 -23.68
N ARG A 147 -0.86 14.98 -24.99
CA ARG A 147 -0.12 14.26 -26.05
C ARG A 147 1.39 14.52 -26.01
N ALA A 148 1.81 15.76 -25.78
CA ALA A 148 3.22 16.12 -25.73
C ALA A 148 3.91 15.50 -24.51
N GLU A 149 3.25 15.56 -23.35
CA GLU A 149 3.68 14.90 -22.11
C GLU A 149 3.80 13.38 -22.30
N ALA A 150 2.76 12.73 -22.84
CA ALA A 150 2.79 11.30 -23.11
C ALA A 150 3.94 10.90 -24.05
N ARG A 151 4.22 11.68 -25.11
CA ARG A 151 5.38 11.43 -25.99
C ARG A 151 6.71 11.61 -25.24
N ALA A 152 6.82 12.63 -24.40
CA ALA A 152 8.02 12.87 -23.59
C ALA A 152 8.26 11.73 -22.60
N LEU A 153 7.23 11.24 -21.91
CA LEU A 153 7.31 10.11 -20.98
C LEU A 153 7.69 8.81 -21.72
N LEU A 154 6.98 8.48 -22.81
CA LEU A 154 7.23 7.26 -23.58
C LEU A 154 8.62 7.23 -24.22
N GLY A 155 9.12 8.35 -24.72
CA GLY A 155 10.45 8.46 -25.32
C GLY A 155 11.56 8.59 -24.27
N GLY A 156 11.33 9.37 -23.21
CA GLY A 156 12.32 9.72 -22.21
C GLY A 156 12.55 8.65 -21.15
N ILE A 157 11.49 8.02 -20.64
CA ILE A 157 11.60 6.84 -19.76
C ILE A 157 11.82 5.59 -20.60
N GLY A 158 11.06 5.45 -21.68
CA GLY A 158 11.10 4.30 -22.57
C GLY A 158 9.87 3.40 -22.42
N ARG A 159 9.22 3.14 -23.55
CA ARG A 159 7.98 2.34 -23.68
C ARG A 159 8.04 0.98 -22.95
N ARG A 160 9.20 0.32 -22.91
CA ARG A 160 9.39 -0.99 -22.27
C ARG A 160 9.17 -1.00 -20.75
N TYR A 161 9.27 0.17 -20.11
CA TYR A 161 9.06 0.32 -18.67
C TYR A 161 7.64 0.80 -18.35
N ILE A 162 6.95 1.46 -19.29
CA ILE A 162 5.61 1.99 -19.07
C ILE A 162 4.60 0.88 -19.40
N ARG A 163 3.95 0.35 -18.36
CA ARG A 163 2.86 -0.62 -18.47
C ARG A 163 1.63 0.05 -19.07
N ALA A 164 1.28 1.25 -18.61
CA ALA A 164 0.15 2.01 -19.10
C ALA A 164 0.32 3.51 -18.83
N LEU A 165 -0.30 4.35 -19.65
CA LEU A 165 -0.59 5.73 -19.32
C LEU A 165 -1.98 5.80 -18.70
N GLU A 166 -2.13 6.46 -17.56
CA GLU A 166 -3.39 6.66 -16.87
C GLU A 166 -3.90 8.08 -17.11
N ILE A 167 -5.15 8.25 -17.51
CA ILE A 167 -5.67 9.57 -17.91
C ILE A 167 -6.42 10.21 -16.75
N GLY A 168 -5.86 11.30 -16.22
CA GLY A 168 -6.38 12.02 -15.06
C GLY A 168 -6.13 11.31 -13.73
N ASN A 169 -6.68 11.90 -12.67
CA ASN A 169 -6.69 11.36 -11.31
C ASN A 169 -7.96 11.83 -10.60
N GLU A 170 -8.80 10.91 -10.14
CA GLU A 170 -10.03 11.20 -9.37
C GLU A 170 -10.92 12.26 -10.05
N ALA A 171 -11.16 12.08 -11.35
CA ALA A 171 -11.92 13.05 -12.15
C ALA A 171 -13.38 13.22 -11.68
N ASP A 172 -13.90 12.24 -10.95
CA ASP A 172 -15.16 12.30 -10.21
C ASP A 172 -15.19 13.39 -9.13
N LEU A 173 -14.02 13.90 -8.71
CA LEU A 173 -13.89 15.01 -7.76
C LEU A 173 -13.67 16.38 -8.43
N TYR A 174 -13.50 16.46 -9.76
CA TYR A 174 -13.16 17.72 -10.46
C TYR A 174 -14.19 18.84 -10.35
N GLY A 175 -15.46 18.49 -10.14
CA GLY A 175 -16.57 19.41 -9.89
C GLY A 175 -16.88 19.63 -8.41
N VAL A 176 -16.19 18.91 -7.52
CA VAL A 176 -16.47 18.83 -6.08
C VAL A 176 -15.35 19.47 -5.25
N LEU A 177 -14.09 19.23 -5.62
CA LEU A 177 -12.91 19.77 -4.96
C LEU A 177 -12.22 20.82 -5.83
N PRO A 178 -11.74 21.93 -5.24
CA PRO A 178 -11.04 22.95 -6.00
C PRO A 178 -9.70 22.40 -6.52
N TRP A 179 -9.45 22.59 -7.80
CA TRP A 179 -8.21 22.18 -8.46
C TRP A 179 -7.04 23.09 -8.06
N TYR A 180 -7.26 24.41 -7.96
CA TYR A 180 -6.28 25.35 -7.43
C TYR A 180 -6.92 26.63 -6.91
N GLN A 181 -6.14 27.42 -6.17
CA GLN A 181 -6.52 28.76 -5.72
C GLN A 181 -5.69 29.80 -6.46
N THR A 182 -6.35 30.86 -6.94
CA THR A 182 -5.66 32.01 -7.55
C THR A 182 -4.92 32.84 -6.49
N ARG A 183 -3.99 33.69 -6.92
CA ARG A 183 -3.30 34.66 -6.03
C ARG A 183 -4.26 35.58 -5.24
N ARG A 184 -5.49 35.77 -5.73
CA ARG A 184 -6.52 36.58 -5.06
C ARG A 184 -7.48 35.75 -4.19
N GLY A 185 -7.13 34.50 -3.89
CA GLY A 185 -7.91 33.63 -3.01
C GLY A 185 -9.10 32.91 -3.67
N ARG A 186 -9.43 33.21 -4.94
CA ARG A 186 -10.53 32.52 -5.64
C ARG A 186 -10.19 31.06 -5.91
N LEU A 187 -11.08 30.15 -5.50
CA LEU A 187 -11.02 28.73 -5.82
C LEU A 187 -11.43 28.48 -7.28
N VAL A 188 -10.71 27.60 -7.97
CA VAL A 188 -10.96 27.20 -9.35
C VAL A 188 -11.11 25.70 -9.40
N PHE A 189 -12.22 25.23 -9.98
CA PHE A 189 -12.52 23.81 -10.19
C PHE A 189 -12.10 23.41 -11.60
N ALA A 190 -11.64 22.17 -11.78
CA ALA A 190 -11.24 21.68 -13.09
C ALA A 190 -12.45 21.53 -14.02
N ARG A 191 -13.60 21.11 -13.47
CA ARG A 191 -14.86 20.98 -14.21
C ARG A 191 -16.00 21.61 -13.41
N SER A 192 -17.16 21.78 -14.06
CA SER A 192 -18.35 22.29 -13.37
C SER A 192 -18.93 21.24 -12.42
N ALA A 193 -19.77 21.64 -11.47
CA ALA A 193 -20.49 20.72 -10.58
C ALA A 193 -21.46 19.75 -11.30
N LYS A 194 -21.76 19.99 -12.58
CA LYS A 194 -22.57 19.08 -13.43
C LYS A 194 -21.74 18.02 -14.16
N TYR A 195 -20.42 17.97 -13.93
CA TYR A 195 -19.55 16.96 -14.54
C TYR A 195 -19.91 15.59 -14.00
N ASP A 196 -20.16 14.65 -14.91
CA ASP A 196 -20.69 13.33 -14.65
C ASP A 196 -19.90 12.26 -15.41
N LEU A 197 -20.20 10.99 -15.14
CA LEU A 197 -19.54 9.86 -15.78
C LEU A 197 -19.64 9.89 -17.31
N ALA A 198 -20.78 10.33 -17.85
CA ALA A 198 -20.97 10.42 -19.30
C ALA A 198 -20.05 11.49 -19.92
N SER A 199 -19.92 12.64 -19.26
CA SER A 199 -18.99 13.71 -19.67
C SER A 199 -17.54 13.26 -19.56
N PHE A 200 -17.16 12.59 -18.47
CA PHE A 200 -15.85 12.00 -18.33
C PHE A 200 -15.55 10.97 -19.40
N THR A 201 -16.48 10.04 -19.67
CA THR A 201 -16.26 8.99 -20.69
C THR A 201 -16.00 9.61 -22.06
N ARG A 202 -16.79 10.62 -22.47
CA ARG A 202 -16.53 11.36 -23.72
C ARG A 202 -15.18 12.07 -23.71
N GLU A 203 -14.78 12.64 -22.58
CA GLU A 203 -13.50 13.34 -22.45
C GLU A 203 -12.31 12.38 -22.46
N PHE A 204 -12.43 11.23 -21.80
CA PHE A 204 -11.45 10.15 -21.84
C PHE A 204 -11.23 9.67 -23.28
N SER A 205 -12.30 9.44 -24.05
CA SER A 205 -12.19 9.07 -25.47
C SER A 205 -11.43 10.13 -26.29
N GLN A 206 -11.69 11.41 -26.02
CA GLN A 206 -10.98 12.52 -26.67
C GLN A 206 -9.49 12.54 -26.31
N TRP A 207 -9.14 12.30 -25.05
CA TRP A 207 -7.73 12.19 -24.64
C TRP A 207 -7.08 11.00 -25.31
N ARG A 208 -7.69 9.82 -25.22
CA ARG A 208 -7.22 8.60 -25.87
C ARG A 208 -6.91 8.83 -27.36
N ALA A 209 -7.81 9.47 -28.09
CA ALA A 209 -7.61 9.77 -29.51
C ALA A 209 -6.44 10.75 -29.76
N ALA A 210 -6.15 11.62 -28.81
CA ALA A 210 -5.02 12.56 -28.91
C ALA A 210 -3.68 11.93 -28.50
N LEU A 211 -3.66 10.97 -27.57
CA LEU A 211 -2.42 10.38 -27.06
C LEU A 211 -1.70 9.53 -28.12
N PRO A 212 -0.35 9.42 -28.07
CA PRO A 212 0.36 8.42 -28.85
C PRO A 212 -0.09 7.01 -28.47
N ALA A 213 -0.06 6.07 -29.43
CA ALA A 213 -0.40 4.68 -29.16
C ALA A 213 0.44 4.10 -28.00
N ALA A 214 -0.25 3.70 -26.93
CA ALA A 214 0.28 3.05 -25.74
C ALA A 214 -0.87 2.35 -25.02
N PRO A 215 -0.60 1.33 -24.19
CA PRO A 215 -1.63 0.80 -23.30
C PRO A 215 -2.13 1.92 -22.38
N LEU A 216 -3.44 1.95 -22.13
CA LEU A 216 -4.09 2.95 -21.28
C LEU A 216 -4.66 2.30 -20.03
N ALA A 217 -4.62 3.03 -18.93
CA ALA A 217 -5.25 2.72 -17.66
C ALA A 217 -6.29 3.80 -17.31
N GLY A 218 -7.27 3.41 -16.51
CA GLY A 218 -8.32 4.30 -16.02
C GLY A 218 -9.49 3.51 -15.43
N PRO A 219 -10.48 4.16 -14.82
CA PRO A 219 -10.66 5.61 -14.82
C PRO A 219 -10.04 6.35 -13.61
N ALA A 220 -9.37 5.64 -12.69
CA ALA A 220 -8.73 6.23 -11.50
C ALA A 220 -9.68 7.07 -10.63
N PHE A 221 -10.93 6.62 -10.46
CA PHE A 221 -11.93 7.29 -9.62
C PHE A 221 -11.66 7.07 -8.12
N ALA A 222 -12.26 7.91 -7.28
CA ALA A 222 -12.28 7.76 -5.82
C ALA A 222 -13.62 7.22 -5.29
N GLU A 223 -14.72 7.59 -5.93
CA GLU A 223 -16.08 7.39 -5.44
C GLU A 223 -16.77 6.17 -6.06
N LEU A 224 -17.42 5.37 -5.22
CA LEU A 224 -18.16 4.17 -5.62
C LEU A 224 -19.31 4.48 -6.61
N THR A 225 -19.93 5.65 -6.48
CA THR A 225 -21.08 6.07 -7.30
C THR A 225 -20.74 6.12 -8.78
N TRP A 226 -19.52 6.55 -9.14
CA TRP A 226 -19.05 6.55 -10.52
C TRP A 226 -18.62 5.15 -10.97
N MET A 227 -18.04 4.35 -10.07
CA MET A 227 -17.66 2.97 -10.36
C MET A 227 -18.83 2.06 -10.70
N ASN A 228 -20.05 2.37 -10.23
CA ASN A 228 -21.27 1.67 -10.68
C ASN A 228 -21.43 1.66 -12.21
N GLY A 229 -20.88 2.65 -12.92
CA GLY A 229 -20.89 2.71 -14.37
C GLY A 229 -19.64 2.17 -15.07
N LEU A 230 -18.75 1.45 -14.35
CA LEU A 230 -17.49 0.94 -14.91
C LEU A 230 -17.72 0.08 -16.16
N GLY A 231 -18.73 -0.80 -16.18
CA GLY A 231 -19.02 -1.63 -17.35
C GLY A 231 -19.35 -0.80 -18.60
N GLY A 232 -20.12 0.27 -18.44
CA GLY A 232 -20.42 1.21 -19.52
C GLY A 232 -19.18 1.97 -20.01
N PHE A 233 -18.31 2.40 -19.08
CA PHE A 233 -17.03 3.00 -19.42
C PHE A 233 -16.13 2.03 -20.21
N LEU A 234 -15.99 0.78 -19.75
CA LEU A 234 -15.18 -0.23 -20.43
C LEU A 234 -15.73 -0.59 -21.82
N SER A 235 -17.05 -0.62 -21.97
CA SER A 235 -17.70 -0.79 -23.28
C SER A 235 -17.41 0.37 -24.24
N ALA A 236 -17.36 1.60 -23.73
CA ALA A 236 -17.02 2.79 -24.52
C ALA A 236 -15.52 2.89 -24.85
N GLU A 237 -14.67 2.23 -24.05
CA GLU A 237 -13.21 2.25 -24.19
C GLU A 237 -12.62 0.87 -24.53
N PRO A 238 -12.99 0.27 -25.69
CA PRO A 238 -12.52 -1.06 -26.05
C PRO A 238 -10.99 -1.07 -26.16
N GLY A 239 -10.33 -2.06 -25.56
CA GLY A 239 -8.86 -2.15 -25.55
C GLY A 239 -8.17 -1.32 -24.47
N LEU A 240 -8.91 -0.80 -23.47
CA LEU A 240 -8.30 -0.35 -22.22
C LEU A 240 -7.47 -1.51 -21.62
N ALA A 241 -6.23 -1.24 -21.21
CA ALA A 241 -5.31 -2.29 -20.80
C ALA A 241 -5.37 -2.60 -19.30
N LEU A 242 -5.95 -1.69 -18.51
CA LEU A 242 -6.03 -1.80 -17.05
C LEU A 242 -7.19 -0.95 -16.53
N ALA A 243 -8.12 -1.56 -15.80
CA ALA A 243 -9.11 -0.85 -15.01
C ALA A 243 -8.49 -0.45 -13.66
N THR A 244 -8.61 0.82 -13.28
CA THR A 244 -8.01 1.38 -12.05
C THR A 244 -9.01 2.09 -11.17
N PHE A 245 -8.81 1.99 -9.85
CA PHE A 245 -9.66 2.60 -8.85
C PHE A 245 -8.87 2.90 -7.57
N HIS A 246 -9.25 3.95 -6.86
CA HIS A 246 -8.62 4.35 -5.61
C HIS A 246 -9.52 4.03 -4.43
N ARG A 247 -8.95 3.63 -3.30
CA ARG A 247 -9.71 3.43 -2.06
C ARG A 247 -8.90 3.75 -0.82
N TYR A 248 -9.55 4.37 0.15
CA TYR A 248 -9.07 4.53 1.52
C TYR A 248 -10.23 4.21 2.46
N PRO A 249 -10.05 3.37 3.50
CA PRO A 249 -11.16 3.04 4.40
C PRO A 249 -11.51 4.20 5.34
N LEU A 250 -10.55 5.06 5.67
CA LEU A 250 -10.70 6.16 6.61
C LEU A 250 -10.30 7.51 5.99
N ARG A 251 -10.54 8.61 6.70
CA ARG A 251 -10.24 9.98 6.26
C ARG A 251 -9.51 10.75 7.37
N GLY A 252 -8.25 11.15 7.14
CA GLY A 252 -7.46 11.91 8.12
C GLY A 252 -7.97 13.33 8.39
N CYS A 253 -8.76 13.88 7.47
CA CYS A 253 -9.39 15.19 7.58
C CYS A 253 -10.72 15.19 8.37
N VAL A 254 -11.28 14.02 8.70
CA VAL A 254 -12.48 13.92 9.56
C VAL A 254 -12.07 14.09 11.02
N GLN A 255 -12.72 15.04 11.70
CA GLN A 255 -12.40 15.40 13.09
C GLN A 255 -13.31 14.73 14.13
N ASP A 256 -14.53 14.36 13.74
CA ASP A 256 -15.49 13.71 14.63
C ASP A 256 -15.05 12.26 14.95
N PRO A 257 -14.66 11.95 16.21
CA PRO A 257 -14.22 10.61 16.60
C PRO A 257 -15.31 9.54 16.55
N ALA A 258 -16.59 9.94 16.54
CA ALA A 258 -17.71 9.00 16.43
C ALA A 258 -17.96 8.55 14.99
N SER A 259 -17.37 9.23 14.00
CA SER A 259 -17.52 8.87 12.60
C SER A 259 -16.87 7.50 12.31
N PRO A 260 -17.55 6.60 11.56
CA PRO A 260 -16.98 5.30 11.19
C PRO A 260 -15.76 5.43 10.27
N VAL A 261 -15.59 6.57 9.60
CA VAL A 261 -14.43 6.85 8.73
C VAL A 261 -13.37 7.70 9.42
N TYR A 262 -13.54 8.01 10.71
CA TYR A 262 -12.50 8.67 11.50
C TYR A 262 -11.26 7.78 11.60
N ALA A 263 -10.09 8.35 11.35
CA ALA A 263 -8.85 7.61 11.42
C ALA A 263 -8.46 7.29 12.88
N SER A 264 -8.95 6.18 13.41
CA SER A 264 -8.52 5.58 14.69
C SER A 264 -7.97 4.18 14.46
N ILE A 265 -7.16 3.67 15.40
CA ILE A 265 -6.67 2.27 15.34
C ILE A 265 -7.85 1.28 15.34
N ALA A 266 -8.89 1.54 16.14
CA ALA A 266 -10.07 0.69 16.19
C ALA A 266 -10.79 0.62 14.83
N ASN A 267 -11.02 1.77 14.19
CA ASN A 267 -11.65 1.80 12.86
C ASN A 267 -10.74 1.16 11.81
N LEU A 268 -9.43 1.39 11.87
CA LEU A 268 -8.45 0.83 10.93
C LEU A 268 -8.39 -0.71 11.01
N LEU A 269 -8.45 -1.27 12.21
CA LEU A 269 -8.40 -2.73 12.41
C LEU A 269 -9.75 -3.42 12.25
N SER A 270 -10.84 -2.66 12.08
CA SER A 270 -12.17 -3.23 11.84
C SER A 270 -12.24 -4.05 10.55
N ASP A 271 -13.22 -4.96 10.49
CA ASP A 271 -13.48 -5.75 9.29
C ASP A 271 -13.96 -4.87 8.13
N GLN A 272 -14.65 -3.75 8.41
CA GLN A 272 -15.06 -2.80 7.39
C GLN A 272 -13.85 -2.21 6.65
N SER A 273 -12.76 -1.92 7.35
CA SER A 273 -11.55 -1.34 6.76
C SER A 273 -10.71 -2.32 5.92
N SER A 274 -11.06 -3.61 5.91
CA SER A 274 -10.33 -4.67 5.21
C SER A 274 -11.27 -5.53 4.33
N ALA A 275 -12.01 -6.45 4.94
CA ALA A 275 -12.98 -7.30 4.23
C ALA A 275 -14.12 -6.49 3.61
N GLY A 276 -14.72 -5.53 4.34
CA GLY A 276 -15.77 -4.66 3.82
C GLY A 276 -15.28 -3.82 2.63
N LEU A 277 -14.08 -3.25 2.74
CA LEU A 277 -13.44 -2.49 1.67
C LEU A 277 -13.28 -3.33 0.38
N ALA A 278 -12.89 -4.60 0.52
CA ALA A 278 -12.76 -5.51 -0.62
C ALA A 278 -14.12 -5.95 -1.19
N GLN A 279 -15.11 -6.21 -0.33
CA GLN A 279 -16.46 -6.58 -0.76
C GLN A 279 -17.14 -5.46 -1.58
N GLU A 280 -16.95 -4.20 -1.18
CA GLU A 280 -17.49 -3.05 -1.91
C GLU A 280 -16.95 -2.92 -3.34
N ILE A 281 -15.75 -3.44 -3.62
CA ILE A 281 -15.13 -3.35 -4.96
C ILE A 281 -15.31 -4.61 -5.80
N ALA A 282 -15.69 -5.74 -5.19
CA ALA A 282 -15.82 -7.02 -5.88
C ALA A 282 -16.70 -6.97 -7.15
N PRO A 283 -17.85 -6.24 -7.18
CA PRO A 283 -18.64 -6.09 -8.40
C PRO A 283 -17.86 -5.45 -9.56
N TYR A 284 -16.95 -4.51 -9.27
CA TYR A 284 -16.16 -3.82 -10.30
C TYR A 284 -15.03 -4.70 -10.83
N VAL A 285 -14.44 -5.54 -9.98
CA VAL A 285 -13.50 -6.58 -10.40
C VAL A 285 -14.18 -7.53 -11.40
N ILE A 286 -15.37 -8.03 -11.05
CA ILE A 286 -16.16 -8.89 -11.93
C ILE A 286 -16.48 -8.19 -13.25
N ALA A 287 -16.92 -6.92 -13.20
CA ALA A 287 -17.24 -6.14 -14.40
C ALA A 287 -16.01 -5.96 -15.31
N ALA A 288 -14.83 -5.68 -14.74
CA ALA A 288 -13.59 -5.54 -15.50
C ALA A 288 -13.16 -6.86 -16.15
N HIS A 289 -13.19 -7.96 -15.40
CA HIS A 289 -12.86 -9.29 -15.92
C HIS A 289 -13.84 -9.77 -16.99
N ALA A 290 -15.13 -9.44 -16.89
CA ALA A 290 -16.11 -9.72 -17.92
C ALA A 290 -15.82 -8.99 -19.25
N HIS A 291 -15.09 -7.88 -19.21
CA HIS A 291 -14.57 -7.17 -20.40
C HIS A 291 -13.15 -7.62 -20.79
N GLY A 292 -12.58 -8.63 -20.12
CA GLY A 292 -11.22 -9.10 -20.36
C GLY A 292 -10.13 -8.11 -19.91
N VAL A 293 -10.47 -7.17 -19.02
CA VAL A 293 -9.56 -6.12 -18.54
C VAL A 293 -9.14 -6.42 -17.09
N PRO A 294 -7.84 -6.46 -16.77
CA PRO A 294 -7.38 -6.60 -15.38
C PRO A 294 -7.83 -5.41 -14.53
N PHE A 295 -8.12 -5.64 -13.26
CA PHE A 295 -8.53 -4.62 -12.29
C PHE A 295 -7.44 -4.40 -11.23
N ARG A 296 -7.05 -3.15 -11.00
CA ARG A 296 -6.01 -2.80 -10.02
C ARG A 296 -6.48 -1.66 -9.13
N LEU A 297 -6.32 -1.83 -7.81
CA LEU A 297 -6.36 -0.70 -6.89
C LEU A 297 -5.02 0.02 -6.95
N ASP A 298 -4.88 1.03 -7.79
CA ASP A 298 -3.60 1.70 -8.03
C ASP A 298 -3.36 2.93 -7.14
N GLU A 299 -4.28 3.20 -6.21
CA GLU A 299 -4.05 4.04 -5.05
C GLU A 299 -4.82 3.53 -3.81
N LEU A 300 -4.10 3.06 -2.80
CA LEU A 300 -4.64 2.61 -1.52
C LEU A 300 -3.76 3.08 -0.36
N ASN A 301 -4.33 3.54 0.75
CA ASN A 301 -3.67 3.52 2.05
C ASN A 301 -4.70 3.59 3.20
N SER A 302 -4.22 3.64 4.44
CA SER A 302 -5.00 3.59 5.69
C SER A 302 -6.04 4.69 5.81
N ALA A 303 -5.70 5.94 5.45
CA ALA A 303 -6.64 7.04 5.45
C ALA A 303 -6.31 8.09 4.38
N ALA A 304 -7.33 8.61 3.69
CA ALA A 304 -7.19 9.73 2.77
C ALA A 304 -6.75 11.00 3.52
N CYS A 305 -6.53 12.11 2.80
CA CYS A 305 -6.06 13.38 3.39
C CYS A 305 -4.68 13.25 4.08
N SER A 306 -3.73 12.58 3.43
CA SER A 306 -2.35 12.33 3.93
C SER A 306 -2.25 11.45 5.19
N GLY A 307 -3.32 10.74 5.54
CA GLY A 307 -3.36 9.88 6.71
C GLY A 307 -3.54 10.65 8.02
N ARG A 308 -3.44 9.94 9.15
CA ARG A 308 -3.46 10.54 10.48
C ARG A 308 -2.35 9.97 11.37
N ARG A 309 -1.54 10.84 11.96
CA ARG A 309 -0.55 10.44 12.98
C ARG A 309 -1.25 9.89 14.21
N GLY A 310 -0.70 8.84 14.81
CA GLY A 310 -1.40 8.07 15.86
C GLY A 310 -2.28 6.95 15.31
N THR A 311 -2.34 6.75 13.99
CA THR A 311 -3.10 5.65 13.37
C THR A 311 -2.40 5.11 12.14
N SER A 312 -2.18 5.96 11.13
CA SER A 312 -1.53 5.58 9.86
C SER A 312 -0.06 5.24 10.02
N ASP A 313 0.62 5.86 10.99
CA ASP A 313 2.06 5.67 11.26
C ASP A 313 2.35 4.61 12.35
N ARG A 314 1.34 3.83 12.73
CA ARG A 314 1.40 2.88 13.86
C ARG A 314 1.47 1.44 13.37
N PHE A 315 1.92 0.54 14.24
CA PHE A 315 1.95 -0.89 13.94
C PHE A 315 0.60 -1.49 13.55
N ALA A 316 -0.51 -0.90 14.00
CA ALA A 316 -1.85 -1.17 13.47
C ALA A 316 -1.93 -1.18 11.93
N SER A 317 -1.22 -0.28 11.26
CA SER A 317 -1.18 -0.21 9.79
C SER A 317 -0.55 -1.45 9.14
N ALA A 318 0.41 -2.10 9.80
CA ALA A 318 1.03 -3.34 9.33
C ALA A 318 0.04 -4.50 9.32
N LEU A 319 -0.74 -4.64 10.39
CA LEU A 319 -1.76 -5.68 10.49
C LEU A 319 -2.93 -5.40 9.54
N TRP A 320 -3.33 -4.13 9.43
CA TRP A 320 -4.37 -3.70 8.49
C TRP A 320 -3.99 -3.97 7.04
N VAL A 321 -2.82 -3.53 6.58
CA VAL A 321 -2.45 -3.68 5.16
C VAL A 321 -2.22 -5.15 4.80
N LEU A 322 -1.66 -5.96 5.71
CA LEU A 322 -1.51 -7.40 5.53
C LEU A 322 -2.86 -8.07 5.29
N ASP A 323 -3.84 -7.82 6.15
CA ASP A 323 -5.19 -8.38 6.01
C ASP A 323 -5.91 -7.83 4.77
N THR A 324 -5.79 -6.53 4.52
CA THR A 324 -6.41 -5.87 3.38
C THR A 324 -5.89 -6.44 2.06
N LEU A 325 -4.59 -6.68 1.92
CA LEU A 325 -4.02 -7.26 0.69
C LEU A 325 -4.55 -8.68 0.41
N PHE A 326 -4.75 -9.50 1.45
CA PHE A 326 -5.39 -10.80 1.29
C PHE A 326 -6.87 -10.68 0.89
N ASN A 327 -7.62 -9.76 1.50
CA ASN A 327 -9.00 -9.49 1.12
C ASN A 327 -9.12 -8.99 -0.33
N MET A 328 -8.20 -8.13 -0.79
CA MET A 328 -8.18 -7.67 -2.19
C MET A 328 -7.91 -8.84 -3.13
N ALA A 329 -6.95 -9.70 -2.80
CA ALA A 329 -6.65 -10.88 -3.60
C ALA A 329 -7.84 -11.88 -3.64
N SER A 330 -8.59 -12.02 -2.54
CA SER A 330 -9.71 -12.96 -2.45
C SER A 330 -10.91 -12.56 -3.30
N VAL A 331 -11.14 -11.26 -3.50
CA VAL A 331 -12.18 -10.75 -4.41
C VAL A 331 -11.72 -10.62 -5.87
N GLY A 332 -10.48 -11.04 -6.17
CA GLY A 332 -9.96 -11.13 -7.54
C GLY A 332 -9.25 -9.88 -8.07
N VAL A 333 -8.89 -8.92 -7.23
CA VAL A 333 -8.05 -7.79 -7.66
C VAL A 333 -6.74 -8.31 -8.25
N ASP A 334 -6.26 -7.75 -9.37
CA ASP A 334 -5.03 -8.17 -10.05
C ASP A 334 -3.77 -7.48 -9.50
N GLY A 335 -3.96 -6.48 -8.64
CA GLY A 335 -2.96 -6.02 -7.70
C GLY A 335 -3.28 -4.67 -7.07
N VAL A 336 -2.37 -4.21 -6.23
CA VAL A 336 -2.55 -3.05 -5.37
C VAL A 336 -1.29 -2.17 -5.40
N ASN A 337 -1.44 -0.86 -5.56
CA ASN A 337 -0.38 0.10 -5.25
C ASN A 337 -0.69 0.84 -3.95
N VAL A 338 0.15 0.66 -2.94
CA VAL A 338 0.01 1.39 -1.68
C VAL A 338 0.64 2.78 -1.83
N HIS A 339 -0.13 3.83 -1.58
CA HIS A 339 0.29 5.20 -1.84
C HIS A 339 1.28 5.71 -0.80
N THR A 340 2.36 6.34 -1.24
CA THR A 340 3.38 6.93 -0.38
C THR A 340 3.68 8.35 -0.82
N LEU A 341 3.72 9.26 0.14
CA LEU A 341 3.97 10.68 -0.06
C LEU A 341 4.91 11.17 1.03
N PRO A 342 6.07 11.78 0.71
CA PRO A 342 6.97 12.30 1.73
C PRO A 342 6.25 13.23 2.71
N GLY A 343 6.41 12.96 4.00
CA GLY A 343 5.79 13.74 5.07
C GLY A 343 4.36 13.36 5.44
N ALA A 344 3.67 12.54 4.63
CA ALA A 344 2.35 12.00 5.00
C ALA A 344 2.45 11.04 6.19
N ALA A 345 1.37 10.92 6.96
CA ALA A 345 1.33 10.00 8.09
C ALA A 345 1.30 8.52 7.65
N TYR A 346 0.91 8.24 6.41
CA TYR A 346 0.86 6.88 5.85
C TYR A 346 2.06 6.52 4.97
N GLN A 347 3.10 7.37 4.94
CA GLN A 347 4.22 7.16 4.02
C GLN A 347 4.92 5.83 4.35
N LEU A 348 5.29 5.04 3.34
CA LEU A 348 5.89 3.72 3.54
C LEU A 348 7.33 3.80 4.06
N PHE A 349 8.02 4.87 3.69
CA PHE A 349 9.41 5.12 4.05
C PHE A 349 9.70 6.62 4.02
N SER A 350 10.57 7.05 4.92
CA SER A 350 11.13 8.40 4.96
C SER A 350 12.60 8.29 4.57
N VAL A 351 12.92 8.75 3.36
CA VAL A 351 14.27 8.71 2.80
C VAL A 351 15.02 10.00 3.13
N ASN A 352 16.25 9.86 3.58
CA ASN A 352 17.16 10.96 3.88
C ASN A 352 18.54 10.69 3.27
N ARG A 353 19.31 11.76 3.06
CA ARG A 353 20.70 11.66 2.61
C ARG A 353 21.61 12.39 3.59
N HIS A 354 22.52 11.67 4.24
CA HIS A 354 23.49 12.21 5.18
C HIS A 354 24.90 11.72 4.84
N ALA A 355 25.88 12.62 4.89
CA ALA A 355 27.28 12.35 4.51
C ALA A 355 27.43 11.62 3.16
N GLY A 356 26.61 12.01 2.17
CA GLY A 356 26.61 11.43 0.82
C GLY A 356 25.93 10.06 0.69
N ARG A 357 25.51 9.42 1.79
CA ARG A 357 24.85 8.11 1.81
C ARG A 357 23.35 8.24 1.97
N TRP A 358 22.63 7.30 1.38
CA TRP A 358 21.18 7.19 1.50
C TRP A 358 20.81 6.34 2.71
N HIS A 359 19.78 6.79 3.41
CA HIS A 359 19.23 6.16 4.58
C HIS A 359 17.72 6.26 4.52
N ALA A 360 17.01 5.28 5.09
CA ALA A 360 15.56 5.35 5.21
C ALA A 360 15.08 4.88 6.58
N PHE A 361 14.08 5.56 7.10
CA PHE A 361 13.18 4.98 8.10
C PHE A 361 12.06 4.24 7.37
N VAL A 362 11.80 2.99 7.73
CA VAL A 362 10.76 2.15 7.11
C VAL A 362 9.57 2.07 8.06
N HIS A 363 8.41 2.53 7.61
CA HIS A 363 7.20 2.62 8.44
C HIS A 363 6.54 1.25 8.62
N PRO A 364 5.68 1.09 9.66
CA PRO A 364 5.15 -0.21 10.03
C PRO A 364 4.38 -0.96 8.92
N ASP A 365 3.56 -0.25 8.14
CA ASP A 365 2.77 -0.81 7.03
C ASP A 365 3.63 -1.59 6.02
N TYR A 366 4.82 -1.10 5.71
CA TYR A 366 5.76 -1.78 4.82
C TYR A 366 6.09 -3.22 5.30
N TYR A 367 6.17 -3.47 6.61
CA TYR A 367 6.41 -4.82 7.14
C TYR A 367 5.24 -5.77 6.87
N GLY A 368 4.00 -5.27 6.97
CA GLY A 368 2.80 -6.01 6.60
C GLY A 368 2.80 -6.38 5.11
N MET A 369 3.16 -5.41 4.26
CA MET A 369 3.31 -5.65 2.82
C MET A 369 4.41 -6.67 2.50
N ARG A 370 5.54 -6.62 3.22
CA ARG A 370 6.67 -7.56 3.07
C ARG A 370 6.26 -8.98 3.47
N MET A 371 5.53 -9.13 4.57
CA MET A 371 4.99 -10.41 5.01
C MET A 371 3.97 -10.97 4.00
N PHE A 372 3.09 -10.12 3.45
CA PHE A 372 2.17 -10.52 2.38
C PHE A 372 2.93 -11.03 1.14
N ALA A 373 3.93 -10.29 0.66
CA ALA A 373 4.72 -10.68 -0.51
C ALA A 373 5.45 -12.02 -0.32
N GLN A 374 5.84 -12.34 0.92
CA GLN A 374 6.38 -13.66 1.27
C GLN A 374 5.29 -14.72 1.40
N ALA A 375 4.12 -14.40 1.93
CA ALA A 375 3.04 -15.37 2.16
C ALA A 375 2.27 -15.73 0.89
N PHE A 376 2.14 -14.80 -0.05
CA PHE A 376 1.35 -14.96 -1.27
C PHE A 376 2.17 -14.54 -2.52
N PRO A 377 3.20 -15.33 -2.88
CA PRO A 377 4.07 -14.99 -4.02
C PRO A 377 3.34 -15.16 -5.36
N ALA A 378 3.89 -14.60 -6.44
CA ALA A 378 3.37 -14.82 -7.79
C ALA A 378 3.26 -16.32 -8.12
N GLY A 379 2.18 -16.69 -8.81
CA GLY A 379 1.89 -18.07 -9.16
C GLY A 379 1.19 -18.87 -8.06
N ALA A 380 1.14 -18.38 -6.82
CA ALA A 380 0.39 -19.03 -5.75
C ALA A 380 -1.11 -18.86 -5.94
N ARG A 381 -1.89 -19.62 -5.16
CA ARG A 381 -3.37 -19.50 -5.08
C ARG A 381 -3.82 -19.53 -3.63
N LEU A 382 -4.99 -18.97 -3.34
CA LEU A 382 -5.60 -19.11 -2.01
C LEU A 382 -5.99 -20.56 -1.75
N LEU A 383 -5.93 -20.98 -0.50
CA LEU A 383 -6.52 -22.21 0.00
C LEU A 383 -7.80 -21.86 0.79
N PRO A 384 -8.86 -22.69 0.71
CA PRO A 384 -10.04 -22.53 1.54
C PRO A 384 -9.68 -22.58 3.02
N VAL A 385 -10.24 -21.65 3.80
CA VAL A 385 -10.08 -21.59 5.25
C VAL A 385 -11.45 -21.59 5.90
N SER A 386 -11.65 -22.47 6.87
CA SER A 386 -12.77 -22.43 7.80
C SER A 386 -12.24 -22.01 9.16
N ALA A 387 -12.61 -20.82 9.63
CA ALA A 387 -12.21 -20.28 10.93
C ALA A 387 -13.37 -19.46 11.52
N PRO A 388 -13.47 -19.34 12.86
CA PRO A 388 -14.40 -18.42 13.50
C PRO A 388 -14.15 -16.97 13.05
N GLY A 389 -15.21 -16.17 13.05
CA GLY A 389 -15.08 -14.71 12.92
C GLY A 389 -14.41 -14.08 14.14
N GLY A 390 -14.15 -12.77 14.08
CA GLY A 390 -13.57 -11.98 15.18
C GLY A 390 -12.21 -11.39 14.85
N ALA A 391 -11.45 -11.02 15.87
CA ALA A 391 -10.20 -10.25 15.72
C ALA A 391 -9.04 -11.05 15.09
N VAL A 392 -9.08 -12.39 15.17
CA VAL A 392 -8.06 -13.26 14.57
C VAL A 392 -8.46 -13.61 13.13
N LYS A 393 -7.59 -13.29 12.17
CA LYS A 393 -7.75 -13.62 10.75
C LYS A 393 -6.82 -14.75 10.36
N VAL A 394 -7.29 -15.62 9.46
CA VAL A 394 -6.53 -16.78 8.98
C VAL A 394 -6.59 -16.80 7.46
N TRP A 395 -5.43 -16.71 6.83
CA TRP A 395 -5.27 -16.78 5.38
C TRP A 395 -4.33 -17.92 5.04
N ALA A 396 -4.62 -18.66 3.97
CA ALA A 396 -3.77 -19.75 3.53
C ALA A 396 -3.55 -19.68 2.02
N THR A 397 -2.34 -20.01 1.58
CA THR A 397 -1.98 -20.06 0.16
C THR A 397 -1.20 -21.32 -0.14
N ARG A 398 -1.28 -21.75 -1.40
CA ARG A 398 -0.41 -22.77 -1.98
C ARG A 398 0.52 -22.12 -2.98
N ALA A 399 1.81 -22.13 -2.69
CA ALA A 399 2.83 -21.57 -3.56
C ALA A 399 3.24 -22.57 -4.68
N PRO A 400 3.84 -22.08 -5.80
CA PRO A 400 4.30 -22.94 -6.89
C PRO A 400 5.36 -23.96 -6.49
N ASP A 401 6.11 -23.69 -5.42
CA ASP A 401 7.08 -24.59 -4.82
C ASP A 401 6.45 -25.76 -4.04
N GLY A 402 5.11 -25.85 -4.03
CA GLY A 402 4.36 -26.89 -3.32
C GLY A 402 4.21 -26.64 -1.82
N ARG A 403 4.72 -25.54 -1.27
CA ARG A 403 4.56 -25.23 0.15
C ARG A 403 3.23 -24.56 0.42
N SER A 404 2.64 -24.90 1.56
CA SER A 404 1.48 -24.21 2.11
C SER A 404 1.96 -23.10 3.04
N ARG A 405 1.43 -21.90 2.86
CA ARG A 405 1.77 -20.73 3.69
C ARG A 405 0.51 -20.24 4.38
N VAL A 406 0.52 -20.18 5.70
CA VAL A 406 -0.63 -19.74 6.49
C VAL A 406 -0.25 -18.50 7.28
N VAL A 407 -1.03 -17.44 7.12
CA VAL A 407 -0.89 -16.19 7.86
C VAL A 407 -2.00 -16.13 8.89
N LEU A 408 -1.61 -15.95 10.15
CA LEU A 408 -2.50 -15.67 11.26
C LEU A 408 -2.29 -14.21 11.68
N ILE A 409 -3.36 -13.44 11.85
CA ILE A 409 -3.29 -12.02 12.22
C ILE A 409 -4.17 -11.82 13.45
N ASN A 410 -3.60 -11.44 14.59
CA ASN A 410 -4.38 -11.06 15.77
C ASN A 410 -4.48 -9.54 15.83
N LYS A 411 -5.67 -9.02 15.51
CA LYS A 411 -5.96 -7.58 15.57
C LYS A 411 -6.40 -7.11 16.96
N ASP A 412 -6.58 -8.01 17.92
CA ASP A 412 -6.93 -7.65 19.30
C ASP A 412 -5.71 -7.02 19.99
N PRO A 413 -5.82 -5.80 20.54
CA PRO A 413 -4.69 -5.10 21.15
C PRO A 413 -4.26 -5.66 22.52
N VAL A 414 -5.09 -6.50 23.16
CA VAL A 414 -4.87 -6.94 24.55
C VAL A 414 -4.88 -8.46 24.68
N THR A 415 -5.75 -9.16 23.95
CA THR A 415 -6.00 -10.58 24.15
C THR A 415 -5.14 -11.44 23.23
N PRO A 416 -4.23 -12.29 23.76
CA PRO A 416 -3.54 -13.27 22.95
C PRO A 416 -4.51 -14.38 22.48
N ALA A 417 -4.10 -15.12 21.45
CA ALA A 417 -4.86 -16.25 20.92
C ALA A 417 -4.00 -17.50 20.80
N VAL A 418 -4.65 -18.67 20.88
CA VAL A 418 -4.07 -19.95 20.48
C VAL A 418 -4.90 -20.49 19.33
N VAL A 419 -4.30 -20.61 18.15
CA VAL A 419 -4.97 -21.16 16.96
C VAL A 419 -4.58 -22.63 16.81
N ARG A 420 -5.58 -23.50 16.94
CA ARG A 420 -5.50 -24.93 16.60
C ARG A 420 -5.80 -25.08 15.11
N LEU A 421 -4.73 -25.14 14.32
CA LEU A 421 -4.77 -25.12 12.87
C LEU A 421 -4.66 -26.54 12.32
N GLY A 422 -5.76 -27.08 11.80
CA GLY A 422 -5.76 -28.30 11.02
C GLY A 422 -5.26 -28.03 9.60
N LEU A 423 -4.18 -28.72 9.20
CA LEU A 423 -3.64 -28.63 7.85
C LEU A 423 -3.63 -30.02 7.21
N ALA A 424 -4.50 -30.22 6.23
CA ALA A 424 -4.60 -31.51 5.53
C ALA A 424 -3.31 -31.89 4.78
N GLY A 425 -3.08 -33.19 4.58
CA GLY A 425 -1.87 -33.75 3.96
C GLY A 425 -0.85 -34.32 4.96
N THR A 426 0.38 -34.56 4.50
CA THR A 426 1.45 -35.16 5.30
C THR A 426 1.79 -34.29 6.50
N GLN A 427 1.91 -34.91 7.68
CA GLN A 427 2.29 -34.22 8.90
C GLN A 427 3.80 -34.00 8.91
N SER A 428 4.21 -32.76 8.70
CA SER A 428 5.60 -32.30 8.78
C SER A 428 5.71 -31.09 9.70
N PRO A 429 6.87 -30.83 10.31
CA PRO A 429 7.08 -29.58 11.05
C PRO A 429 6.86 -28.37 10.14
N ALA A 430 6.16 -27.36 10.64
CA ALA A 430 6.06 -26.06 9.99
C ALA A 430 7.07 -25.09 10.60
N SER A 431 7.56 -24.12 9.82
CA SER A 431 8.37 -23.01 10.34
C SER A 431 7.49 -21.78 10.55
N ALA A 432 7.53 -21.18 11.73
CA ALA A 432 6.73 -20.00 12.08
C ALA A 432 7.60 -18.74 12.23
N GLN A 433 7.25 -17.67 11.50
CA GLN A 433 7.91 -16.36 11.56
C GLN A 433 6.92 -15.30 12.03
N ALA A 434 7.25 -14.60 13.12
CA ALA A 434 6.37 -13.61 13.72
C ALA A 434 6.59 -12.21 13.13
N LEU A 435 5.51 -11.44 12.99
CA LEU A 435 5.51 -10.00 12.78
C LEU A 435 5.06 -9.35 14.10
N LEU A 436 5.98 -8.63 14.74
CA LEU A 436 5.84 -8.12 16.11
C LEU A 436 6.26 -6.66 16.21
N ALA A 437 5.72 -5.95 17.20
CA ALA A 437 6.19 -4.67 17.66
C ALA A 437 5.94 -4.54 19.19
N PRO A 438 6.52 -3.55 19.88
CA PRO A 438 6.30 -3.37 21.32
C PRO A 438 4.85 -3.13 21.73
N SER A 439 4.03 -2.55 20.84
CA SER A 439 2.58 -2.37 21.02
C SER A 439 1.90 -2.11 19.68
N ILE A 440 0.56 -2.15 19.66
CA ILE A 440 -0.23 -1.79 18.46
C ILE A 440 -0.02 -0.32 18.02
N GLU A 441 0.35 0.54 18.96
CA GLU A 441 0.61 1.97 18.75
C GLU A 441 2.09 2.28 18.44
N ALA A 442 2.94 1.26 18.36
CA ALA A 442 4.35 1.44 18.11
C ALA A 442 4.59 2.07 16.73
N ILE A 443 5.41 3.11 16.68
CA ILE A 443 5.90 3.70 15.43
C ILE A 443 7.16 2.98 14.93
N SER A 444 7.89 2.32 15.82
CA SER A 444 9.19 1.68 15.56
C SER A 444 9.33 0.39 16.38
N GLY A 445 10.47 -0.30 16.23
CA GLY A 445 10.67 -1.60 16.88
C GLY A 445 9.91 -2.75 16.22
N VAL A 446 9.38 -2.52 15.02
CA VAL A 446 8.73 -3.56 14.22
C VAL A 446 9.78 -4.57 13.75
N SER A 447 9.46 -5.86 13.87
CA SER A 447 10.30 -6.96 13.39
C SER A 447 9.47 -8.00 12.67
N PHE A 448 10.06 -8.62 11.64
CA PHE A 448 9.48 -9.74 10.90
C PHE A 448 10.49 -10.88 10.87
N GLY A 449 10.11 -12.05 11.40
CA GLY A 449 10.99 -13.22 11.48
C GLY A 449 12.28 -12.94 12.25
N GLY A 450 12.21 -12.14 13.33
CA GLY A 450 13.38 -11.73 14.12
C GLY A 450 14.27 -10.66 13.49
N GLN A 451 13.92 -10.16 12.30
CA GLN A 451 14.69 -9.15 11.58
C GLN A 451 13.97 -7.80 11.57
N SER A 452 14.71 -6.70 11.47
CA SER A 452 14.16 -5.34 11.42
C SER A 452 14.96 -4.44 10.48
N PHE A 453 14.34 -3.37 9.99
CA PHE A 453 15.05 -2.24 9.37
C PHE A 453 15.67 -1.30 10.42
N GLY A 454 15.37 -1.50 11.71
CA GLY A 454 15.87 -0.67 12.81
C GLY A 454 15.21 0.72 12.86
N SER A 455 15.84 1.65 13.57
CA SER A 455 15.47 3.07 13.54
C SER A 455 15.88 3.77 12.25
N GLU A 456 16.76 3.16 11.46
CA GLU A 456 17.19 3.61 10.15
C GLU A 456 17.91 2.47 9.42
N THR A 457 17.72 2.35 8.10
CA THR A 457 18.44 1.40 7.25
C THR A 457 19.22 2.12 6.15
N GLY A 458 20.49 1.75 6.00
CA GLY A 458 21.34 2.16 4.85
C GLY A 458 21.39 1.12 3.73
N SER A 459 20.72 -0.03 3.87
CA SER A 459 20.66 -1.05 2.81
C SER A 459 19.27 -1.25 2.22
N GLY A 460 18.20 -0.85 2.92
CA GLY A 460 16.83 -1.15 2.50
C GLY A 460 16.47 -2.64 2.59
N GLU A 461 17.27 -3.40 3.34
CA GLU A 461 17.07 -4.84 3.61
C GLU A 461 16.85 -5.09 5.10
N LEU A 462 16.07 -6.12 5.42
CA LEU A 462 15.88 -6.60 6.79
C LEU A 462 17.22 -7.10 7.34
N ARG A 463 17.58 -6.66 8.56
CA ARG A 463 18.82 -7.04 9.25
C ARG A 463 18.54 -7.79 10.55
N GLY A 464 19.56 -8.50 11.02
CA GLY A 464 19.46 -9.41 12.16
C GLY A 464 19.40 -10.87 11.71
N THR A 465 19.50 -11.79 12.67
CA THR A 465 19.45 -13.23 12.41
C THR A 465 18.01 -13.63 12.08
N PRO A 466 17.74 -14.19 10.89
CA PRO A 466 16.44 -14.77 10.59
C PRO A 466 16.07 -15.80 11.65
N HIS A 467 14.90 -15.65 12.25
CA HIS A 467 14.38 -16.53 13.27
C HIS A 467 13.05 -17.12 12.80
N ALA A 468 12.97 -18.44 12.83
CA ALA A 468 11.75 -19.19 12.63
C ALA A 468 11.65 -20.29 13.69
N THR A 469 10.51 -20.36 14.36
CA THR A 469 10.27 -21.39 15.39
C THR A 469 9.64 -22.62 14.73
N PRO A 470 10.16 -23.84 14.96
CA PRO A 470 9.49 -25.05 14.49
C PRO A 470 8.18 -25.26 15.26
N VAL A 471 7.11 -25.57 14.53
CA VAL A 471 5.80 -25.95 15.07
C VAL A 471 5.50 -27.36 14.63
N TYR A 472 5.43 -28.27 15.59
CA TYR A 472 5.17 -29.68 15.35
C TYR A 472 3.66 -29.96 15.44
N PRO A 473 3.07 -30.68 14.48
CA PRO A 473 1.68 -31.08 14.58
C PRO A 473 1.50 -32.17 15.64
N SER A 474 0.37 -32.15 16.33
CA SER A 474 -0.13 -33.28 17.10
C SER A 474 -1.44 -33.75 16.49
N SER A 475 -1.49 -34.99 16.02
CA SER A 475 -2.66 -35.57 15.33
C SER A 475 -3.21 -34.67 14.20
N GLY A 476 -2.31 -34.02 13.44
CA GLY A 476 -2.65 -33.20 12.27
C GLY A 476 -2.99 -31.75 12.58
N VAL A 477 -2.90 -31.35 13.86
CA VAL A 477 -3.23 -30.01 14.34
C VAL A 477 -1.95 -29.31 14.81
N TYR A 478 -1.70 -28.14 14.25
CA TYR A 478 -0.64 -27.22 14.68
C TYR A 478 -1.23 -26.27 15.71
N SER A 479 -0.68 -26.24 16.92
CA SER A 479 -1.09 -25.27 17.95
C SER A 479 -0.16 -24.07 17.90
N VAL A 480 -0.68 -22.92 17.49
CA VAL A 480 0.11 -21.69 17.31
C VAL A 480 -0.33 -20.65 18.33
N THR A 481 0.58 -20.28 19.24
CA THR A 481 0.38 -19.13 20.12
C THR A 481 0.63 -17.85 19.34
N LEU A 482 -0.35 -16.95 19.37
CA LEU A 482 -0.35 -15.69 18.66
C LEU A 482 -0.54 -14.55 19.67
N PRO A 483 0.50 -13.76 19.96
CA PRO A 483 0.38 -12.61 20.86
C PRO A 483 -0.74 -11.65 20.45
N ALA A 484 -1.23 -10.84 21.40
CA ALA A 484 -2.05 -9.67 21.07
C ALA A 484 -1.30 -8.77 20.10
N ALA A 485 -2.02 -8.09 19.20
CA ALA A 485 -1.47 -7.17 18.21
C ALA A 485 -0.26 -7.77 17.48
N SER A 486 -0.45 -8.86 16.73
CA SER A 486 0.66 -9.54 16.04
C SER A 486 0.21 -10.30 14.81
N ALA A 487 1.16 -10.76 14.00
CA ALA A 487 0.89 -11.75 12.97
C ALA A 487 1.94 -12.86 12.95
N MET A 488 1.60 -14.02 12.40
CA MET A 488 2.49 -15.18 12.25
C MET A 488 2.36 -15.77 10.86
N LEU A 489 3.49 -16.02 10.19
CA LEU A 489 3.56 -16.76 8.93
C LEU A 489 4.09 -18.16 9.22
N LEU A 490 3.23 -19.17 9.03
CA LEU A 490 3.62 -20.56 9.00
C LEU A 490 3.92 -20.98 7.57
N THR A 491 5.03 -21.69 7.37
CA THR A 491 5.36 -22.32 6.09
C THR A 491 5.55 -23.81 6.31
N ARG A 492 4.86 -24.63 5.50
CA ARG A 492 4.94 -26.09 5.53
C ARG A 492 5.16 -26.65 4.14
#